data_AF-A0A1H0ZUJ7-F1
#
_entry.id   AF-A0A1H0ZUJ7-F1
#
_cell.length_a   1.000
_cell.length_b   1.000
_cell.length_c   1.000
_cell.angle_alpha   90.00
_cell.angle_beta   90.00
_cell.angle_gamma   90.00
#
_symmetry.space_group_name_H-M   'P 1'
#
loop_
_entity.id
_entity.type
_entity.pdbx_description
1 polymer ?
#
loop_
_entity_poly.entity_id
_entity_poly.type
_entity_poly.pdbx_seq_one_letter_code
_entity_poly.pdbx_strand_id
1 'polypeptide(L)'
;MKPATGRKSPPRLVARFVAISWRDLAVSFGPILLLVIVAIWVAVRLIQPAPPNTLTISAGPEGSTFWNAAQKYKTILARNRITLTVLSSEGSVENLKRLSDPAAKVDVGFVQDGISPGAPVKGLMSLGSVAYVPLAIFYHGPPVMWLSEFKGQRLAVGAEGSGTRELALALLKANGIVPGGPTRLLPLSGDDAAEALVSGKVDAAFLAGDSAQPAVMGKLYRTPNVRFYDFSQADAYTRRFPYLTQLRMPMGAFDLGKNLPSASINMVAPTAELVARDSLHPALSDLLIEAAREVHGGASIMQRAGEFPAPLSHDFPISDDAARYYKSGKSFLYRTLPFWIASLADRLLVVVVPLIVLLIPALRIVPGLYAWRVKSRIYRWYGSLIAIERSALSEHSAAERASLIERLDAIEDSVNGLKMPLAYADQFYVLREHIGFVRRRLTQAREMQTDDADEGSESSDDSDDIGTPNRPHHPQDTGANPHPNPGHGTGTPGTPRQPAQEVAEPAAPATNEARKANEAGDGGAIADTSGTPNPKAY
;
A
#
# COMPACT_ATOMS: atom_id res chain seq x y z
N MET A 1 6.14 -81.18 47.18
CA MET A 1 6.39 -79.77 46.80
C MET A 1 7.53 -79.71 45.78
N LYS A 2 7.25 -79.24 44.55
CA LYS A 2 8.17 -78.60 43.59
C LYS A 2 7.37 -78.38 42.29
N PRO A 3 7.03 -77.14 41.91
CA PRO A 3 6.23 -76.90 40.71
C PRO A 3 7.07 -77.07 39.44
N ALA A 4 6.48 -77.59 38.36
CA ALA A 4 7.11 -77.65 37.05
C ALA A 4 7.32 -76.24 36.48
N THR A 5 8.45 -76.03 35.80
CA THR A 5 8.87 -74.73 35.28
C THR A 5 8.29 -74.43 33.89
N GLY A 6 8.08 -73.14 33.59
CA GLY A 6 8.37 -72.66 32.23
C GLY A 6 7.25 -72.55 31.18
N ARG A 7 5.95 -72.51 31.53
CA ARG A 7 4.95 -71.94 30.61
C ARG A 7 4.84 -70.42 30.81
N LYS A 8 5.60 -69.64 30.01
CA LYS A 8 5.35 -68.19 29.84
C LYS A 8 3.94 -68.02 29.25
N SER A 9 3.08 -67.23 29.88
CA SER A 9 1.77 -66.86 29.33
C SER A 9 1.95 -66.10 28.01
N PRO A 10 1.04 -66.25 27.02
CA PRO A 10 1.12 -65.50 25.77
C PRO A 10 1.02 -63.97 26.05
N PRO A 11 1.82 -63.13 25.37
CA PRO A 11 1.81 -61.69 25.60
C PRO A 11 0.44 -61.10 25.26
N ARG A 12 -0.11 -60.31 26.19
CA ARG A 12 -1.40 -59.63 25.98
C ARG A 12 -1.20 -58.47 25.00
N LEU A 13 -1.61 -58.70 23.75
CA LEU A 13 -1.55 -57.73 22.65
C LEU A 13 -2.41 -56.49 22.96
N VAL A 14 -1.79 -55.31 23.07
CA VAL A 14 -2.49 -54.01 23.26
C VAL A 14 -2.00 -52.98 22.24
N ALA A 15 -2.23 -53.25 20.96
CA ALA A 15 -1.93 -52.31 19.88
C ALA A 15 -2.79 -51.03 20.02
N ARG A 16 -2.15 -49.89 20.24
CA ARG A 16 -2.83 -48.59 20.42
C ARG A 16 -2.91 -47.83 19.09
N PHE A 17 -3.92 -48.16 18.30
CA PHE A 17 -4.30 -47.38 17.12
C PHE A 17 -4.82 -45.99 17.53
N VAL A 18 -4.44 -44.96 16.78
CA VAL A 18 -4.86 -43.57 17.00
C VAL A 18 -5.19 -42.94 15.65
N ALA A 19 -6.28 -42.18 15.53
CA ALA A 19 -6.70 -41.62 14.24
C ALA A 19 -5.61 -40.78 13.54
N ILE A 20 -4.91 -39.93 14.29
CA ILE A 20 -3.83 -39.06 13.79
C ILE A 20 -2.65 -39.06 14.79
N SER A 21 -1.42 -39.29 14.30
CA SER A 21 -0.22 -39.07 15.10
C SER A 21 0.16 -37.59 15.11
N TRP A 22 -0.33 -36.85 16.12
CA TRP A 22 -0.04 -35.42 16.28
C TRP A 22 1.45 -35.08 16.30
N ARG A 23 2.31 -35.97 16.83
CA ARG A 23 3.77 -35.80 16.80
C ARG A 23 4.34 -35.87 15.38
N ASP A 24 3.85 -36.78 14.55
CA ASP A 24 4.33 -36.91 13.17
C ASP A 24 3.74 -35.85 12.24
N LEU A 25 2.50 -35.40 12.52
CA LEU A 25 1.92 -34.23 11.88
C LEU A 25 2.74 -32.97 12.18
N ALA A 26 3.03 -32.70 13.47
CA ALA A 26 3.82 -31.55 13.90
C ALA A 26 5.27 -31.58 13.35
N VAL A 27 5.91 -32.75 13.29
CA VAL A 27 7.26 -32.89 12.71
C VAL A 27 7.27 -32.77 11.17
N SER A 28 6.16 -33.10 10.49
CA SER A 28 6.04 -32.93 9.03
C SER A 28 5.66 -31.50 8.62
N PHE A 29 4.82 -30.83 9.42
CA PHE A 29 4.33 -29.48 9.14
C PHE A 29 5.25 -28.38 9.71
N GLY A 30 5.90 -28.65 10.85
CA GLY A 30 6.75 -27.70 11.57
C GLY A 30 7.87 -27.07 10.73
N PRO A 31 8.65 -27.83 9.93
CA PRO A 31 9.68 -27.25 9.07
C PRO A 31 9.12 -26.29 8.00
N ILE A 32 7.95 -26.60 7.43
CA ILE A 32 7.28 -25.75 6.42
C ILE A 32 6.74 -24.48 7.09
N LEU A 33 6.10 -24.62 8.27
CA LEU A 33 5.61 -23.49 9.04
C LEU A 33 6.77 -22.58 9.51
N LEU A 34 7.89 -23.15 9.94
CA LEU A 34 9.10 -22.42 10.27
C LEU A 34 9.65 -21.66 9.06
N LEU A 35 9.73 -22.30 7.89
CA LEU A 35 10.20 -21.67 6.64
C LEU A 35 9.26 -20.52 6.22
N VAL A 36 7.94 -20.69 6.34
CA VAL A 36 6.94 -19.63 6.11
C VAL A 36 7.13 -18.46 7.09
N ILE A 37 7.31 -18.73 8.38
CA ILE A 37 7.56 -17.68 9.40
C ILE A 37 8.86 -16.93 9.12
N VAL A 38 9.94 -17.65 8.77
CA VAL A 38 11.23 -17.05 8.39
C VAL A 38 11.12 -16.24 7.11
N ALA A 39 10.40 -16.72 6.09
CA ALA A 39 10.18 -16.00 4.85
C ALA A 39 9.39 -14.69 5.08
N ILE A 40 8.33 -14.74 5.90
CA ILE A 40 7.58 -13.54 6.31
C ILE A 40 8.47 -12.58 7.10
N TRP A 41 9.26 -13.08 8.06
CA TRP A 41 10.17 -12.26 8.87
C TRP A 41 11.25 -11.57 8.01
N VAL A 42 11.86 -12.31 7.07
CA VAL A 42 12.83 -11.78 6.10
C VAL A 42 12.17 -10.75 5.19
N ALA A 43 10.98 -11.01 4.66
CA ALA A 43 10.28 -10.07 3.79
C ALA A 43 9.89 -8.77 4.53
N VAL A 44 9.41 -8.86 5.77
CA VAL A 44 9.16 -7.70 6.65
C VAL A 44 10.44 -6.95 7.03
N ARG A 45 11.61 -7.61 6.96
CA ARG A 45 12.94 -7.00 7.16
C ARG A 45 13.54 -6.36 5.90
N LEU A 46 13.14 -6.79 4.70
CA LEU A 46 13.73 -6.36 3.42
C LEU A 46 12.85 -5.40 2.61
N ILE A 47 11.52 -5.50 2.73
CA ILE A 47 10.61 -4.51 2.14
C ILE A 47 10.69 -3.22 2.96
N GLN A 48 10.53 -2.08 2.26
CA GLN A 48 10.81 -0.72 2.73
C GLN A 48 10.54 -0.48 4.22
N PRO A 49 11.37 0.34 4.92
CA PRO A 49 11.14 0.67 6.33
C PRO A 49 9.71 1.18 6.58
N ALA A 50 9.21 1.03 7.81
CA ALA A 50 7.88 1.52 8.20
C ALA A 50 7.68 2.97 7.73
N PRO A 51 6.48 3.37 7.25
CA PRO A 51 6.25 4.72 6.74
C PRO A 51 6.72 5.73 7.80
N PRO A 52 7.63 6.67 7.46
CA PRO A 52 8.33 7.43 8.47
C PRO A 52 7.32 8.24 9.30
N ASN A 53 7.41 8.07 10.62
CA ASN A 53 6.55 8.78 11.58
C ASN A 53 7.00 10.23 11.81
N THR A 54 7.89 10.73 10.95
CA THR A 54 8.44 12.08 10.93
C THR A 54 8.46 12.59 9.49
N LEU A 55 7.94 13.79 9.25
CA LEU A 55 8.19 14.56 8.02
C LEU A 55 8.71 15.94 8.39
N THR A 56 9.38 16.58 7.45
CA THR A 56 9.79 17.98 7.52
C THR A 56 9.18 18.77 6.37
N ILE A 57 8.36 19.77 6.69
CA ILE A 57 7.77 20.70 5.73
C ILE A 57 8.50 22.05 5.76
N SER A 58 8.85 22.58 4.59
CA SER A 58 9.35 23.95 4.45
C SER A 58 8.20 24.89 4.10
N ALA A 59 7.93 25.88 4.96
CA ALA A 59 6.68 26.63 4.96
C ALA A 59 6.81 28.09 4.49
N GLY A 60 7.27 28.98 5.37
CA GLY A 60 7.38 30.42 5.13
C GLY A 60 7.84 31.13 6.41
N PRO A 61 7.84 32.48 6.45
CA PRO A 61 8.21 33.22 7.65
C PRO A 61 7.30 32.88 8.84
N GLU A 62 7.78 33.01 10.07
CA GLU A 62 6.94 32.71 11.23
C GLU A 62 5.70 33.62 11.27
N GLY A 63 4.52 33.03 11.51
CA GLY A 63 3.23 33.74 11.44
C GLY A 63 2.64 33.89 10.03
N SER A 64 3.34 33.50 8.96
CA SER A 64 2.81 33.47 7.58
C SER A 64 1.61 32.51 7.41
N THR A 65 0.85 32.67 6.33
CA THR A 65 -0.22 31.75 5.91
C THR A 65 0.31 30.33 5.73
N PHE A 66 1.47 30.18 5.09
CA PHE A 66 2.12 28.88 4.93
C PHE A 66 2.60 28.28 6.25
N TRP A 67 3.19 29.08 7.15
CA TRP A 67 3.55 28.64 8.51
C TRP A 67 2.31 28.21 9.31
N ASN A 68 1.26 29.02 9.30
CA ASN A 68 0.01 28.75 10.00
C ASN A 68 -0.72 27.53 9.42
N ALA A 69 -0.65 27.30 8.10
CA ALA A 69 -1.13 26.08 7.47
C ALA A 69 -0.30 24.87 7.92
N ALA A 70 1.03 24.94 7.85
CA ALA A 70 1.93 23.86 8.29
C ALA A 70 1.74 23.49 9.77
N GLN A 71 1.50 24.46 10.66
CA GLN A 71 1.23 24.21 12.08
C GLN A 71 -0.16 23.56 12.31
N LYS A 72 -1.16 23.86 11.48
CA LYS A 72 -2.41 23.08 11.44
C LYS A 72 -2.18 21.66 10.92
N TYR A 73 -1.42 21.47 9.83
CA TYR A 73 -1.09 20.15 9.28
C TYR A 73 -0.38 19.29 10.34
N LYS A 74 0.58 19.86 11.09
CA LYS A 74 1.24 19.23 12.23
C LYS A 74 0.26 18.71 13.28
N THR A 75 -0.77 19.51 13.59
CA THR A 75 -1.81 19.17 14.57
C THR A 75 -2.73 18.05 14.06
N ILE A 76 -3.01 18.01 12.76
CA ILE A 76 -3.84 16.99 12.10
C ILE A 76 -3.07 15.67 11.96
N LEU A 77 -1.82 15.72 11.49
CA LEU A 77 -0.93 14.57 11.32
C LEU A 77 -0.60 13.88 12.65
N ALA A 78 -0.48 14.63 13.75
CA ALA A 78 -0.28 14.09 15.09
C ALA A 78 -1.40 13.12 15.52
N ARG A 79 -2.64 13.29 15.03
CA ARG A 79 -3.76 12.36 15.27
C ARG A 79 -3.47 10.95 14.73
N ASN A 80 -2.68 10.85 13.67
CA ASN A 80 -2.22 9.60 13.06
C ASN A 80 -0.83 9.14 13.58
N ARG A 81 -0.32 9.77 14.66
CA ARG A 81 1.03 9.55 15.23
C ARG A 81 2.18 9.93 14.28
N ILE A 82 1.93 10.85 13.35
CA ILE A 82 2.94 11.41 12.45
C ILE A 82 3.38 12.77 13.00
N THR A 83 4.67 12.92 13.29
CA THR A 83 5.29 14.16 13.75
C THR A 83 5.69 15.02 12.55
N LEU A 84 5.11 16.21 12.42
CA LEU A 84 5.55 17.19 11.42
C LEU A 84 6.51 18.21 12.05
N THR A 85 7.75 18.22 11.57
CA THR A 85 8.69 19.32 11.76
C THR A 85 8.33 20.41 10.75
N VAL A 86 8.09 21.63 11.22
CA VAL A 86 7.85 22.80 10.37
C VAL A 86 9.12 23.64 10.37
N LEU A 87 9.66 23.91 9.19
CA LEU A 87 10.78 24.85 9.01
C LEU A 87 10.25 26.17 8.47
N SER A 88 10.69 27.26 9.10
CA SER A 88 10.54 28.61 8.57
C SER A 88 11.47 28.82 7.38
N SER A 89 11.11 29.74 6.49
CA SER A 89 11.84 30.07 5.26
C SER A 89 11.50 31.49 4.79
N GLU A 90 12.30 32.04 3.88
CA GLU A 90 11.97 33.32 3.21
C GLU A 90 10.81 33.19 2.19
N GLY A 91 10.21 32.01 2.09
CA GLY A 91 9.08 31.69 1.22
C GLY A 91 9.42 30.71 0.10
N SER A 92 8.60 30.73 -0.96
CA SER A 92 8.56 29.64 -1.95
C SER A 92 9.83 29.46 -2.79
N VAL A 93 10.65 30.49 -3.03
CA VAL A 93 11.95 30.31 -3.71
C VAL A 93 12.89 29.47 -2.85
N GLU A 94 12.93 29.71 -1.54
CA GLU A 94 13.75 28.93 -0.62
C GLU A 94 13.16 27.53 -0.39
N ASN A 95 11.84 27.39 -0.30
CA ASN A 95 11.17 26.09 -0.22
C ASN A 95 11.51 25.22 -1.44
N LEU A 96 11.44 25.79 -2.65
CA LEU A 96 11.79 25.08 -3.88
C LEU A 96 13.28 24.72 -3.92
N LYS A 97 14.17 25.62 -3.48
CA LYS A 97 15.61 25.31 -3.36
C LYS A 97 15.88 24.16 -2.39
N ARG A 98 15.26 24.16 -1.20
CA ARG A 98 15.36 23.10 -0.18
C ARG A 98 14.76 21.77 -0.67
N LEU A 99 13.68 21.80 -1.45
CA LEU A 99 13.11 20.63 -2.09
C LEU A 99 14.01 20.09 -3.21
N SER A 100 14.66 20.98 -3.99
CA SER A 100 15.52 20.59 -5.11
C SER A 100 16.86 19.99 -4.66
N ASP A 101 17.38 20.39 -3.50
CA ASP A 101 18.64 19.89 -2.93
C ASP A 101 18.45 18.53 -2.24
N PRO A 102 19.08 17.43 -2.72
CA PRO A 102 18.95 16.11 -2.08
C PRO A 102 19.61 16.00 -0.69
N ALA A 103 20.50 16.93 -0.32
CA ALA A 103 21.12 16.96 1.00
C ALA A 103 20.24 17.67 2.06
N ALA A 104 19.28 18.48 1.62
CA ALA A 104 18.38 19.22 2.50
C ALA A 104 17.27 18.31 3.07
N LYS A 105 17.17 18.26 4.40
CA LYS A 105 16.19 17.45 5.15
C LYS A 105 14.79 18.06 5.12
N VAL A 106 14.20 18.08 3.93
CA VAL A 106 12.83 18.57 3.64
C VAL A 106 12.16 17.56 2.73
N ASP A 107 10.97 17.10 3.11
CA ASP A 107 10.19 16.10 2.38
C ASP A 107 9.11 16.75 1.49
N VAL A 108 8.57 17.88 1.98
CA VAL A 108 7.40 18.61 1.43
C VAL A 108 7.59 20.11 1.61
N GLY A 109 6.96 20.95 0.80
CA GLY A 109 6.91 22.40 1.02
C GLY A 109 5.80 23.10 0.24
N PHE A 110 5.47 24.33 0.65
CA PHE A 110 4.53 25.18 -0.08
C PHE A 110 5.26 25.99 -1.15
N VAL A 111 4.91 25.78 -2.42
CA VAL A 111 5.51 26.48 -3.56
C VAL A 111 4.41 27.20 -4.33
N GLN A 112 4.56 28.51 -4.52
CA GLN A 112 3.69 29.28 -5.41
C GLN A 112 4.09 29.03 -6.87
N ASP A 113 3.11 28.86 -7.75
CA ASP A 113 3.34 28.63 -9.18
C ASP A 113 4.01 29.83 -9.86
N GLY A 114 4.72 29.57 -10.96
CA GLY A 114 5.40 30.59 -11.76
C GLY A 114 6.78 30.99 -11.23
N ILE A 115 7.32 30.25 -10.25
CA ILE A 115 8.65 30.46 -9.69
C ILE A 115 9.74 29.70 -10.49
N SER A 116 9.39 28.64 -11.22
CA SER A 116 10.33 27.95 -12.13
C SER A 116 9.80 27.85 -13.58
N PRO A 117 9.47 28.99 -14.22
CA PRO A 117 8.82 28.99 -15.53
C PRO A 117 9.74 28.42 -16.63
N GLY A 118 9.46 27.18 -17.03
CA GLY A 118 10.04 26.54 -18.22
C GLY A 118 10.97 25.34 -17.98
N ALA A 119 11.13 24.84 -16.75
CA ALA A 119 11.93 23.64 -16.48
C ALA A 119 11.28 22.76 -15.38
N PRO A 120 10.77 21.54 -15.70
CA PRO A 120 10.23 20.65 -14.68
C PRO A 120 11.36 20.15 -13.77
N VAL A 121 11.25 20.46 -12.48
CA VAL A 121 12.26 20.11 -11.48
C VAL A 121 12.20 18.60 -11.20
N LYS A 122 13.19 17.86 -11.72
CA LYS A 122 13.29 16.41 -11.55
C LYS A 122 13.35 16.02 -10.07
N GLY A 123 12.64 14.96 -9.70
CA GLY A 123 12.55 14.48 -8.32
C GLY A 123 11.48 15.16 -7.47
N LEU A 124 10.70 16.09 -8.03
CA LEU A 124 9.57 16.73 -7.36
C LEU A 124 8.23 16.41 -8.04
N MET A 125 7.18 16.35 -7.22
CA MET A 125 5.80 16.10 -7.63
C MET A 125 4.82 16.93 -6.80
N SER A 126 3.70 17.29 -7.40
CA SER A 126 2.61 17.99 -6.72
C SER A 126 1.70 17.02 -5.98
N LEU A 127 1.24 17.41 -4.79
CA LEU A 127 0.07 16.82 -4.14
C LEU A 127 -1.23 17.60 -4.47
N GLY A 128 -1.12 18.63 -5.31
CA GLY A 128 -2.19 19.52 -5.74
C GLY A 128 -2.09 20.93 -5.15
N SER A 129 -2.72 21.88 -5.84
CA SER A 129 -2.93 23.24 -5.34
C SER A 129 -3.79 23.25 -4.07
N VAL A 130 -3.46 24.13 -3.13
CA VAL A 130 -4.15 24.28 -1.83
C VAL A 130 -4.83 25.65 -1.63
N ALA A 131 -4.49 26.66 -2.43
CA ALA A 131 -5.12 27.99 -2.38
C ALA A 131 -4.78 28.80 -3.64
N TYR A 132 -5.61 29.82 -3.94
CA TYR A 132 -5.18 30.94 -4.78
C TYR A 132 -4.31 31.91 -3.99
N VAL A 133 -3.29 32.50 -4.64
CA VAL A 133 -2.41 33.52 -4.05
C VAL A 133 -2.56 34.82 -4.86
N PRO A 134 -3.71 35.51 -4.79
CA PRO A 134 -4.01 36.62 -5.69
C PRO A 134 -3.14 37.84 -5.44
N LEU A 135 -2.69 38.47 -6.52
CA LEU A 135 -1.91 39.69 -6.48
C LEU A 135 -2.82 40.91 -6.34
N ALA A 136 -2.73 41.57 -5.18
CA ALA A 136 -3.21 42.92 -4.98
C ALA A 136 -2.11 43.92 -5.33
N ILE A 137 -2.49 45.02 -5.99
CA ILE A 137 -1.61 46.18 -6.16
C ILE A 137 -2.39 47.40 -5.69
N PHE A 138 -1.87 48.07 -4.67
CA PHE A 138 -2.36 49.36 -4.23
C PHE A 138 -1.41 50.47 -4.68
N TYR A 139 -1.94 51.64 -5.03
CA TYR A 139 -1.16 52.76 -5.52
C TYR A 139 -1.79 54.11 -5.18
N HIS A 140 -1.00 55.17 -5.25
CA HIS A 140 -1.45 56.56 -5.09
C HIS A 140 -1.70 57.25 -6.45
N GLY A 141 -2.71 58.12 -6.52
CA GLY A 141 -2.90 59.07 -7.63
C GLY A 141 -4.17 58.86 -8.48
N PRO A 142 -4.15 59.25 -9.78
CA PRO A 142 -5.26 59.05 -10.71
C PRO A 142 -5.40 57.56 -11.09
N PRO A 143 -6.55 57.09 -11.61
CA PRO A 143 -6.72 55.70 -12.03
C PRO A 143 -5.66 55.27 -13.06
N VAL A 144 -5.00 54.13 -12.80
CA VAL A 144 -4.01 53.49 -13.68
C VAL A 144 -4.68 52.30 -14.37
N MET A 145 -4.50 52.17 -15.69
CA MET A 145 -5.14 51.15 -16.53
C MET A 145 -4.19 50.00 -16.92
N TRP A 146 -2.89 50.26 -16.97
CA TRP A 146 -1.85 49.32 -17.40
C TRP A 146 -0.63 49.35 -16.47
N LEU A 147 -0.02 48.18 -16.20
CA LEU A 147 1.17 48.08 -15.34
C LEU A 147 2.39 48.85 -15.88
N SER A 148 2.43 49.16 -17.18
CA SER A 148 3.48 49.96 -17.82
C SER A 148 3.49 51.43 -17.37
N GLU A 149 2.38 51.95 -16.83
CA GLU A 149 2.28 53.32 -16.31
C GLU A 149 3.05 53.51 -14.98
N PHE A 150 3.38 52.42 -14.29
CA PHE A 150 4.27 52.43 -13.12
C PHE A 150 5.76 52.66 -13.47
N LYS A 151 6.08 52.95 -14.73
CA LYS A 151 7.45 53.22 -15.20
C LYS A 151 8.03 54.50 -14.60
N GLY A 152 9.21 54.41 -14.00
CA GLY A 152 9.89 55.53 -13.32
C GLY A 152 9.44 55.76 -11.87
N GLN A 153 8.41 55.05 -11.39
CA GLN A 153 7.90 55.18 -10.02
C GLN A 153 8.71 54.34 -9.01
N ARG A 154 8.36 54.43 -7.74
CA ARG A 154 8.89 53.62 -6.63
C ARG A 154 7.88 52.54 -6.28
N LEU A 155 8.23 51.27 -6.45
CA LEU A 155 7.34 50.13 -6.27
C LEU A 155 7.86 49.26 -5.12
N ALA A 156 7.06 49.05 -4.08
CA ALA A 156 7.29 47.96 -3.13
C ALA A 156 6.85 46.65 -3.80
N VAL A 157 7.80 45.74 -4.05
CA VAL A 157 7.58 44.53 -4.86
C VAL A 157 7.71 43.23 -4.05
N GLY A 158 7.57 43.27 -2.73
CA GLY A 158 7.72 42.10 -1.87
C GLY A 158 9.17 41.78 -1.51
N ALA A 159 9.34 41.06 -0.41
CA ALA A 159 10.62 40.64 0.14
C ALA A 159 11.38 39.68 -0.78
N GLU A 160 12.70 39.63 -0.64
CA GLU A 160 13.56 38.76 -1.46
C GLU A 160 13.26 37.27 -1.17
N GLY A 161 13.22 36.43 -2.21
CA GLY A 161 12.82 35.02 -2.08
C GLY A 161 11.31 34.75 -1.96
N SER A 162 10.47 35.79 -1.82
CA SER A 162 9.02 35.64 -1.74
C SER A 162 8.36 35.43 -3.12
N GLY A 163 7.31 34.59 -3.17
CA GLY A 163 6.55 34.37 -4.41
C GLY A 163 5.83 35.61 -4.94
N THR A 164 5.52 36.56 -4.05
CA THR A 164 5.00 37.89 -4.40
C THR A 164 6.00 38.66 -5.28
N ARG A 165 7.30 38.57 -4.97
CA ARG A 165 8.36 39.26 -5.70
C ARG A 165 8.59 38.66 -7.07
N GLU A 166 8.69 37.34 -7.18
CA GLU A 166 8.87 36.69 -8.48
C GLU A 166 7.68 36.97 -9.42
N LEU A 167 6.46 36.94 -8.89
CA LEU A 167 5.25 37.30 -9.64
C LEU A 167 5.26 38.79 -10.06
N ALA A 168 5.55 39.71 -9.13
CA ALA A 168 5.61 41.14 -9.43
C ALA A 168 6.67 41.45 -10.49
N LEU A 169 7.87 40.87 -10.38
CA LEU A 169 8.96 41.04 -11.34
C LEU A 169 8.62 40.44 -12.71
N ALA A 170 7.97 39.27 -12.78
CA ALA A 170 7.54 38.65 -14.04
C ALA A 170 6.51 39.52 -14.79
N LEU A 171 5.50 40.04 -14.07
CA LEU A 171 4.46 40.90 -14.64
C LEU A 171 5.00 42.28 -15.05
N LEU A 172 5.85 42.91 -14.23
CA LEU A 172 6.52 44.17 -14.55
C LEU A 172 7.45 44.02 -15.78
N LYS A 173 8.22 42.92 -15.86
CA LYS A 173 9.09 42.61 -17.00
C LYS A 173 8.31 42.46 -18.30
N ALA A 174 7.12 41.84 -18.26
CA ALA A 174 6.23 41.75 -19.42
C ALA A 174 5.69 43.10 -19.90
N ASN A 175 5.76 44.14 -19.07
CA ASN A 175 5.39 45.54 -19.35
C ASN A 175 6.62 46.45 -19.58
N GLY A 176 7.83 45.89 -19.69
CA GLY A 176 9.06 46.66 -19.95
C GLY A 176 9.64 47.37 -18.72
N ILE A 177 9.21 47.02 -17.51
CA ILE A 177 9.78 47.49 -16.24
C ILE A 177 10.69 46.39 -15.70
N VAL A 178 11.98 46.67 -15.53
CA VAL A 178 13.00 45.69 -15.13
C VAL A 178 13.92 46.24 -14.02
N PRO A 179 14.51 45.38 -13.17
CA PRO A 179 15.56 45.77 -12.24
C PRO A 179 16.71 46.52 -12.94
N GLY A 180 17.26 47.54 -12.28
CA GLY A 180 18.27 48.44 -12.87
C GLY A 180 17.73 49.47 -13.86
N GLY A 181 16.43 49.44 -14.18
CA GLY A 181 15.77 50.48 -14.97
C GLY A 181 15.45 51.76 -14.18
N PRO A 182 14.69 52.70 -14.77
CA PRO A 182 14.33 53.97 -14.12
C PRO A 182 13.32 53.79 -12.96
N THR A 183 12.55 52.71 -12.94
CA THR A 183 11.64 52.36 -11.84
C THR A 183 12.44 51.80 -10.67
N ARG A 184 12.25 52.35 -9.46
CA ARG A 184 12.89 51.81 -8.25
C ARG A 184 12.06 50.67 -7.68
N LEU A 185 12.60 49.45 -7.70
CA LEU A 185 11.94 48.25 -7.17
C LEU A 185 12.51 47.94 -5.78
N LEU A 186 11.69 48.07 -4.74
CA LEU A 186 12.11 47.98 -3.33
C LEU A 186 11.63 46.67 -2.68
N PRO A 187 12.46 45.99 -1.86
CA PRO A 187 12.14 44.72 -1.22
C PRO A 187 11.21 44.84 0.02
N LEU A 188 10.26 45.77 -0.01
CA LEU A 188 9.30 45.98 1.07
C LEU A 188 8.09 45.05 0.90
N SER A 189 7.56 44.55 2.03
CA SER A 189 6.46 43.59 2.08
C SER A 189 5.45 43.95 3.18
N GLY A 190 4.24 43.38 3.12
CA GLY A 190 3.25 43.44 4.21
C GLY A 190 2.98 44.84 4.76
N ASP A 191 3.05 44.98 6.09
CA ASP A 191 2.84 46.27 6.77
C ASP A 191 3.91 47.31 6.44
N ASP A 192 5.17 46.95 6.18
CA ASP A 192 6.21 47.90 5.77
C ASP A 192 5.90 48.50 4.39
N ALA A 193 5.44 47.67 3.46
CA ALA A 193 4.99 48.12 2.14
C ALA A 193 3.71 48.98 2.24
N ALA A 194 2.80 48.62 3.13
CA ALA A 194 1.57 49.39 3.37
C ALA A 194 1.86 50.74 4.04
N GLU A 195 2.72 50.81 5.05
CA GLU A 195 3.14 52.08 5.65
C GLU A 195 3.94 52.92 4.65
N ALA A 196 4.86 52.31 3.89
CA ALA A 196 5.61 53.01 2.86
C ALA A 196 4.71 53.61 1.78
N LEU A 197 3.60 52.96 1.42
CA LEU A 197 2.61 53.52 0.52
C LEU A 197 1.85 54.68 1.19
N VAL A 198 1.25 54.44 2.36
CA VAL A 198 0.46 55.45 3.12
C VAL A 198 1.26 56.71 3.45
N SER A 199 2.58 56.59 3.64
CA SER A 199 3.50 57.71 3.92
C SER A 199 4.18 58.29 2.67
N GLY A 200 3.80 57.85 1.46
CA GLY A 200 4.35 58.35 0.20
C GLY A 200 5.84 58.04 -0.01
N LYS A 201 6.41 57.06 0.71
CA LYS A 201 7.77 56.52 0.51
C LYS A 201 7.85 55.63 -0.74
N VAL A 202 6.74 54.95 -1.08
CA VAL A 202 6.51 54.32 -2.40
C VAL A 202 5.23 54.86 -3.05
N ASP A 203 5.14 54.69 -4.37
CA ASP A 203 4.00 55.12 -5.18
C ASP A 203 2.99 53.98 -5.41
N ALA A 204 3.47 52.73 -5.38
CA ALA A 204 2.64 51.52 -5.35
C ALA A 204 3.25 50.39 -4.50
N ALA A 205 2.39 49.49 -4.02
CA ALA A 205 2.75 48.29 -3.26
C ALA A 205 2.05 47.05 -3.83
N PHE A 206 2.86 46.02 -4.14
CA PHE A 206 2.46 44.72 -4.65
C PHE A 206 2.39 43.74 -3.48
N LEU A 207 1.20 43.20 -3.20
CA LEU A 207 0.91 42.35 -2.05
C LEU A 207 0.21 41.08 -2.51
N ALA A 208 0.73 39.91 -2.13
CA ALA A 208 0.08 38.62 -2.32
C ALA A 208 0.32 37.71 -1.10
N GLY A 209 -0.57 36.74 -0.88
CA GLY A 209 -0.48 35.78 0.23
C GLY A 209 -0.26 36.46 1.59
N ASP A 210 0.87 36.15 2.23
CA ASP A 210 1.24 36.61 3.58
C ASP A 210 1.33 38.13 3.73
N SER A 211 1.58 38.84 2.63
CA SER A 211 1.64 40.30 2.58
C SER A 211 0.29 40.96 2.35
N ALA A 212 -0.73 40.19 1.96
CA ALA A 212 -2.08 40.65 1.62
C ALA A 212 -3.12 40.31 2.70
N GLN A 213 -2.73 40.36 3.99
CA GLN A 213 -3.61 39.98 5.09
C GLN A 213 -4.85 40.90 5.19
N PRO A 214 -6.05 40.38 5.54
CA PRO A 214 -7.28 41.17 5.54
C PRO A 214 -7.24 42.49 6.33
N ALA A 215 -6.45 42.57 7.40
CA ALA A 215 -6.23 43.80 8.15
C ALA A 215 -5.46 44.86 7.34
N VAL A 216 -4.38 44.46 6.66
CA VAL A 216 -3.57 45.32 5.77
C VAL A 216 -4.42 45.77 4.57
N MET A 217 -5.14 44.83 3.95
CA MET A 217 -6.07 45.11 2.85
C MET A 217 -7.12 46.15 3.27
N GLY A 218 -7.79 45.94 4.41
CA GLY A 218 -8.81 46.85 4.92
C GLY A 218 -8.27 48.21 5.37
N LYS A 219 -7.00 48.29 5.81
CA LYS A 219 -6.29 49.55 6.10
C LYS A 219 -6.08 50.35 4.80
N LEU A 220 -5.53 49.71 3.77
CA LEU A 220 -5.26 50.35 2.47
C LEU A 220 -6.55 50.78 1.75
N TYR A 221 -7.59 49.93 1.71
CA TYR A 221 -8.90 50.27 1.14
C TYR A 221 -9.63 51.44 1.83
N ARG A 222 -9.27 51.77 3.08
CA ARG A 222 -9.83 52.91 3.83
C ARG A 222 -8.90 54.13 3.84
N THR A 223 -7.73 54.06 3.21
CA THR A 223 -6.78 55.17 3.16
C THR A 223 -7.18 56.14 2.02
N PRO A 224 -7.39 57.44 2.28
CA PRO A 224 -7.66 58.42 1.24
C PRO A 224 -6.56 58.46 0.17
N ASN A 225 -6.95 58.69 -1.08
CA ASN A 225 -6.07 58.73 -2.26
C ASN A 225 -5.28 57.45 -2.56
N VAL A 226 -5.48 56.35 -1.82
CA VAL A 226 -5.03 55.00 -2.21
C VAL A 226 -6.10 54.35 -3.09
N ARG A 227 -5.67 53.72 -4.18
CA ARG A 227 -6.52 52.95 -5.09
C ARG A 227 -6.05 51.50 -5.15
N PHE A 228 -6.96 50.59 -5.47
CA PHE A 228 -6.63 49.23 -5.90
C PHE A 228 -6.56 49.19 -7.43
N TYR A 229 -5.62 48.44 -8.00
CA TYR A 229 -5.45 48.25 -9.44
C TYR A 229 -6.35 47.13 -9.97
N ASP A 230 -7.26 47.47 -10.88
CA ASP A 230 -8.08 46.50 -11.60
C ASP A 230 -7.28 45.92 -12.78
N PHE A 231 -7.12 44.59 -12.83
CA PHE A 231 -6.47 43.91 -13.96
C PHE A 231 -7.40 43.87 -15.20
N SER A 232 -7.58 45.04 -15.82
CA SER A 232 -8.31 45.24 -17.08
C SER A 232 -7.90 44.26 -18.20
N GLN A 233 -6.64 43.82 -18.18
CA GLN A 233 -6.02 42.90 -19.13
C GLN A 233 -5.85 41.46 -18.57
N ALA A 234 -6.58 41.05 -17.53
CA ALA A 234 -6.38 39.77 -16.84
C ALA A 234 -6.33 38.55 -17.79
N ASP A 235 -7.29 38.43 -18.72
CA ASP A 235 -7.32 37.35 -19.73
C ASP A 235 -6.10 37.34 -20.68
N ALA A 236 -5.45 38.48 -20.91
CA ALA A 236 -4.19 38.53 -21.65
C ALA A 236 -3.00 38.06 -20.80
N TYR A 237 -3.04 38.24 -19.47
CA TYR A 237 -2.03 37.72 -18.55
C TYR A 237 -2.16 36.21 -18.39
N THR A 238 -3.36 35.65 -18.20
CA THR A 238 -3.56 34.19 -18.05
C THR A 238 -3.11 33.42 -19.30
N ARG A 239 -3.40 33.95 -20.50
CA ARG A 239 -2.92 33.37 -21.78
C ARG A 239 -1.39 33.43 -21.94
N ARG A 240 -0.72 34.42 -21.33
CA ARG A 240 0.75 34.62 -21.43
C ARG A 240 1.52 33.90 -20.33
N PHE A 241 0.88 33.66 -19.18
CA PHE A 241 1.42 33.03 -18.00
C PHE A 241 0.44 31.92 -17.57
N PRO A 242 0.58 30.69 -18.10
CA PRO A 242 -0.43 29.63 -17.93
C PRO A 242 -0.72 29.21 -16.49
N TYR A 243 0.17 29.55 -15.55
CA TYR A 243 0.00 29.35 -14.12
C TYR A 243 -0.91 30.40 -13.43
N LEU A 244 -1.38 31.42 -14.16
CA LEU A 244 -2.27 32.46 -13.63
C LEU A 244 -3.74 32.17 -13.95
N THR A 245 -4.56 32.19 -12.90
CA THR A 245 -6.02 32.25 -12.99
C THR A 245 -6.49 33.70 -12.86
N GLN A 246 -7.52 34.09 -13.63
CA GLN A 246 -8.24 35.34 -13.40
C GLN A 246 -9.27 35.14 -12.28
N LEU A 247 -9.18 35.95 -11.24
CA LEU A 247 -10.21 36.04 -10.20
C LEU A 247 -10.94 37.38 -10.30
N ARG A 248 -12.17 37.41 -9.78
CA ARG A 248 -13.00 38.62 -9.70
C ARG A 248 -13.49 38.79 -8.28
N MET A 249 -12.91 39.75 -7.55
CA MET A 249 -13.42 40.17 -6.25
C MET A 249 -14.80 40.82 -6.46
N PRO A 250 -15.86 40.40 -5.74
CA PRO A 250 -17.16 41.04 -5.82
C PRO A 250 -17.15 42.41 -5.14
N MET A 251 -18.12 43.26 -5.50
CA MET A 251 -18.38 44.49 -4.76
C MET A 251 -18.87 44.16 -3.33
N GLY A 252 -18.51 45.00 -2.36
CA GLY A 252 -18.85 44.79 -0.94
C GLY A 252 -18.06 43.68 -0.20
N ALA A 253 -17.07 43.06 -0.83
CA ALA A 253 -16.29 41.94 -0.29
C ALA A 253 -15.60 42.17 1.08
N PHE A 254 -15.28 43.42 1.44
CA PHE A 254 -14.66 43.78 2.73
C PHE A 254 -15.64 44.44 3.71
N ASP A 255 -16.64 45.16 3.20
CA ASP A 255 -17.68 45.83 3.98
C ASP A 255 -18.94 45.94 3.10
N LEU A 256 -19.94 45.09 3.36
CA LEU A 256 -21.20 45.09 2.63
C LEU A 256 -22.02 46.36 2.90
N GLY A 257 -21.97 46.90 4.12
CA GLY A 257 -22.75 48.07 4.52
C GLY A 257 -22.23 49.37 3.91
N LYS A 258 -20.92 49.44 3.62
CA LYS A 258 -20.29 50.56 2.90
C LYS A 258 -20.02 50.27 1.43
N ASN A 259 -20.39 49.08 0.94
CA ASN A 259 -20.06 48.58 -0.40
C ASN A 259 -18.56 48.78 -0.74
N LEU A 260 -17.66 48.11 -0.01
CA LEU A 260 -16.21 48.14 -0.26
C LEU A 260 -15.71 46.75 -0.71
N PRO A 261 -15.08 46.61 -1.89
CA PRO A 261 -14.90 47.63 -2.93
C PRO A 261 -16.26 48.03 -3.56
N SER A 262 -16.34 49.24 -4.12
CA SER A 262 -17.59 49.79 -4.65
C SER A 262 -18.02 49.21 -6.00
N ALA A 263 -17.10 48.55 -6.69
CA ALA A 263 -17.32 47.78 -7.91
C ALA A 263 -16.62 46.42 -7.79
N SER A 264 -16.91 45.49 -8.70
CA SER A 264 -16.08 44.29 -8.83
C SER A 264 -14.68 44.65 -9.34
N ILE A 265 -13.67 43.88 -8.95
CA ILE A 265 -12.28 44.11 -9.33
C ILE A 265 -11.68 42.80 -9.85
N ASN A 266 -11.02 42.86 -11.00
CA ASN A 266 -10.29 41.74 -11.60
C ASN A 266 -8.88 41.66 -10.99
N MET A 267 -8.45 40.44 -10.68
CA MET A 267 -7.14 40.13 -10.13
C MET A 267 -6.54 38.95 -10.90
N VAL A 268 -5.21 38.84 -10.93
CA VAL A 268 -4.51 37.63 -11.37
C VAL A 268 -3.94 36.89 -10.17
N ALA A 269 -4.01 35.57 -10.19
CA ALA A 269 -3.60 34.71 -9.09
C ALA A 269 -2.89 33.45 -9.60
N PRO A 270 -1.62 33.19 -9.25
CA PRO A 270 -1.10 31.84 -9.22
C PRO A 270 -1.80 31.02 -8.11
N THR A 271 -1.62 29.70 -8.13
CA THR A 271 -1.94 28.89 -6.96
C THR A 271 -0.71 28.74 -6.04
N ALA A 272 -0.94 28.20 -4.85
CA ALA A 272 0.09 27.55 -4.06
C ALA A 272 -0.10 26.04 -4.14
N GLU A 273 0.91 25.32 -4.64
CA GLU A 273 0.98 23.87 -4.66
C GLU A 273 1.65 23.32 -3.37
N LEU A 274 1.18 22.16 -2.92
CA LEU A 274 1.84 21.35 -1.90
C LEU A 274 2.81 20.39 -2.58
N VAL A 275 4.07 20.79 -2.75
CA VAL A 275 5.08 20.06 -3.51
C VAL A 275 5.85 19.11 -2.59
N ALA A 276 6.06 17.88 -3.05
CA ALA A 276 6.81 16.83 -2.35
C ALA A 276 7.93 16.25 -3.23
N ARG A 277 8.88 15.54 -2.61
CA ARG A 277 9.80 14.67 -3.35
C ARG A 277 9.09 13.44 -3.90
N ASP A 278 9.54 12.94 -5.05
CA ASP A 278 9.09 11.66 -5.62
C ASP A 278 9.33 10.45 -4.70
N SER A 279 10.30 10.56 -3.78
CA SER A 279 10.56 9.58 -2.73
C SER A 279 9.57 9.60 -1.54
N LEU A 280 8.53 10.45 -1.55
CA LEU A 280 7.53 10.49 -0.48
C LEU A 280 6.71 9.19 -0.45
N HIS A 281 6.61 8.56 0.73
CA HIS A 281 5.87 7.31 0.87
C HIS A 281 4.35 7.51 0.65
N PRO A 282 3.67 6.73 -0.23
CA PRO A 282 2.25 6.87 -0.59
C PRO A 282 1.27 7.18 0.54
N ALA A 283 1.34 6.43 1.63
CA ALA A 283 0.47 6.61 2.79
C ALA A 283 0.56 8.02 3.43
N LEU A 284 1.69 8.71 3.27
CA LEU A 284 1.88 10.08 3.76
C LEU A 284 1.26 11.11 2.81
N SER A 285 1.24 10.84 1.50
CA SER A 285 0.51 11.65 0.52
C SER A 285 -0.99 11.69 0.83
N ASP A 286 -1.63 10.52 1.01
CA ASP A 286 -3.04 10.41 1.40
C ASP A 286 -3.39 11.19 2.69
N LEU A 287 -2.45 11.25 3.66
CA LEU A 287 -2.62 12.02 4.91
C LEU A 287 -2.39 13.53 4.73
N LEU A 288 -1.44 13.93 3.89
CA LEU A 288 -1.14 15.33 3.59
C LEU A 288 -2.30 15.98 2.81
N ILE A 289 -2.89 15.28 1.85
CA ILE A 289 -4.06 15.75 1.09
C ILE A 289 -5.29 15.82 2.00
N GLU A 290 -5.46 14.90 2.95
CA GLU A 290 -6.51 14.99 3.96
C GLU A 290 -6.33 16.21 4.89
N ALA A 291 -5.11 16.47 5.37
CA ALA A 291 -4.79 17.65 6.16
C ALA A 291 -5.00 18.95 5.36
N ALA A 292 -4.62 18.95 4.07
CA ALA A 292 -4.90 20.05 3.15
C ALA A 292 -6.41 20.29 3.00
N ARG A 293 -7.22 19.25 2.86
CA ARG A 293 -8.70 19.38 2.79
C ARG A 293 -9.31 19.93 4.08
N GLU A 294 -8.83 19.53 5.26
CA GLU A 294 -9.32 20.09 6.53
C GLU A 294 -8.93 21.56 6.71
N VAL A 295 -7.76 21.99 6.22
CA VAL A 295 -7.26 23.37 6.40
C VAL A 295 -7.72 24.33 5.31
N HIS A 296 -7.89 23.86 4.07
CA HIS A 296 -8.13 24.68 2.88
C HIS A 296 -9.51 24.49 2.23
N GLY A 297 -10.27 23.44 2.58
CA GLY A 297 -11.59 23.17 1.99
C GLY A 297 -12.73 24.12 2.40
N GLY A 298 -12.46 25.11 3.26
CA GLY A 298 -13.40 26.17 3.62
C GLY A 298 -13.56 27.22 2.51
N ALA A 299 -14.73 27.87 2.47
CA ALA A 299 -14.94 29.04 1.61
C ALA A 299 -14.15 30.27 2.11
N SER A 300 -13.81 31.18 1.19
CA SER A 300 -13.24 32.49 1.47
C SER A 300 -13.82 33.54 0.52
N ILE A 301 -13.34 34.78 0.58
CA ILE A 301 -13.68 35.83 -0.41
C ILE A 301 -13.26 35.43 -1.85
N MET A 302 -12.25 34.56 -1.97
CA MET A 302 -11.60 34.22 -3.24
C MET A 302 -11.79 32.76 -3.69
N GLN A 303 -12.40 31.90 -2.85
CA GLN A 303 -12.57 30.48 -3.15
C GLN A 303 -13.90 29.94 -2.58
N ARG A 304 -14.49 28.96 -3.25
CA ARG A 304 -15.69 28.24 -2.81
C ARG A 304 -15.33 27.14 -1.80
N ALA A 305 -16.31 26.73 -1.01
CA ALA A 305 -16.16 25.54 -0.17
C ALA A 305 -15.92 24.30 -1.04
N GLY A 306 -14.92 23.48 -0.69
CA GLY A 306 -14.53 22.29 -1.45
C GLY A 306 -13.73 22.56 -2.73
N GLU A 307 -13.36 23.81 -3.04
CA GLU A 307 -12.56 24.13 -4.24
C GLU A 307 -11.07 23.75 -4.10
N PHE A 308 -10.58 23.59 -2.87
CA PHE A 308 -9.22 23.15 -2.56
C PHE A 308 -9.19 22.06 -1.46
N PRO A 309 -8.15 21.20 -1.43
CA PRO A 309 -7.08 21.08 -2.42
C PRO A 309 -7.60 20.42 -3.71
N ALA A 310 -6.92 20.68 -4.82
CA ALA A 310 -7.35 20.27 -6.16
C ALA A 310 -6.19 19.69 -6.99
N PRO A 311 -6.44 18.78 -7.95
CA PRO A 311 -5.45 18.28 -8.91
C PRO A 311 -5.10 19.30 -10.00
N LEU A 312 -5.03 20.58 -9.64
CA LEU A 312 -4.39 21.60 -10.46
C LEU A 312 -2.87 21.45 -10.28
N SER A 313 -2.13 21.59 -11.36
CA SER A 313 -0.68 21.38 -11.40
C SER A 313 -0.08 22.13 -12.59
N HIS A 314 0.81 23.09 -12.34
CA HIS A 314 1.40 23.95 -13.38
C HIS A 314 2.90 23.70 -13.57
N ASP A 315 3.69 23.86 -12.51
CA ASP A 315 5.16 23.77 -12.57
C ASP A 315 5.68 22.34 -12.26
N PHE A 316 4.86 21.49 -11.61
CA PHE A 316 5.22 20.15 -11.15
C PHE A 316 4.19 19.10 -11.62
N PRO A 317 4.58 17.86 -11.93
CA PRO A 317 3.63 16.80 -12.26
C PRO A 317 2.83 16.38 -11.01
N ILE A 318 1.52 16.21 -11.12
CA ILE A 318 0.69 15.61 -10.07
C ILE A 318 1.18 14.18 -9.74
N SER A 319 1.30 13.82 -8.46
CA SER A 319 1.73 12.47 -8.08
C SER A 319 0.67 11.41 -8.41
N ASP A 320 1.09 10.17 -8.69
CA ASP A 320 0.15 9.05 -8.88
C ASP A 320 -0.74 8.82 -7.65
N ASP A 321 -0.20 9.09 -6.46
CA ASP A 321 -0.95 9.02 -5.20
C ASP A 321 -2.04 10.09 -5.10
N ALA A 322 -1.72 11.34 -5.46
CA ALA A 322 -2.68 12.43 -5.49
C ALA A 322 -3.71 12.21 -6.60
N ALA A 323 -3.28 11.81 -7.79
CA ALA A 323 -4.15 11.50 -8.92
C ALA A 323 -5.13 10.36 -8.60
N ARG A 324 -4.70 9.33 -7.85
CA ARG A 324 -5.60 8.34 -7.24
C ARG A 324 -6.55 9.00 -6.25
N TYR A 325 -6.04 9.73 -5.25
CA TYR A 325 -6.84 10.32 -4.18
C TYR A 325 -7.96 11.22 -4.71
N TYR A 326 -7.68 12.08 -5.70
CA TYR A 326 -8.71 12.96 -6.28
C TYR A 326 -9.74 12.20 -7.15
N LYS A 327 -9.40 11.03 -7.71
CA LYS A 327 -10.32 10.20 -8.50
C LYS A 327 -11.17 9.23 -7.68
N SER A 328 -10.62 8.63 -6.61
CA SER A 328 -11.28 7.56 -5.85
C SER A 328 -11.39 7.81 -4.34
N GLY A 329 -10.82 8.90 -3.83
CA GLY A 329 -10.54 9.07 -2.41
C GLY A 329 -9.45 8.12 -1.91
N LYS A 330 -9.38 7.97 -0.58
CA LYS A 330 -8.49 7.01 0.10
C LYS A 330 -8.68 5.59 -0.44
N SER A 331 -7.56 4.89 -0.65
CA SER A 331 -7.58 3.47 -1.00
C SER A 331 -8.37 2.65 0.04
N PHE A 332 -9.06 1.59 -0.41
CA PHE A 332 -10.01 0.80 0.38
C PHE A 332 -9.49 0.39 1.77
N LEU A 333 -8.22 -0.03 1.84
CA LEU A 333 -7.55 -0.40 3.10
C LEU A 333 -7.50 0.77 4.09
N TYR A 334 -7.14 1.97 3.63
CA TYR A 334 -7.04 3.19 4.45
C TYR A 334 -8.40 3.82 4.77
N ARG A 335 -9.51 3.30 4.20
CA ARG A 335 -10.88 3.71 4.54
C ARG A 335 -11.46 2.92 5.71
N THR A 336 -11.03 1.68 5.92
CA THR A 336 -11.61 0.76 6.93
C THR A 336 -10.64 0.33 8.03
N LEU A 337 -9.33 0.48 7.82
CA LEU A 337 -8.29 0.08 8.76
C LEU A 337 -7.49 1.30 9.26
N PRO A 338 -7.07 1.33 10.54
CA PRO A 338 -6.10 2.32 11.03
C PRO A 338 -4.84 2.34 10.17
N PHE A 339 -4.25 3.53 9.97
CA PHE A 339 -3.09 3.79 9.09
C PHE A 339 -2.00 2.71 9.12
N TRP A 340 -1.57 2.31 10.33
CA TRP A 340 -0.56 1.26 10.52
C TRP A 340 -0.97 -0.10 9.94
N ILE A 341 -2.23 -0.51 10.12
CA ILE A 341 -2.75 -1.79 9.63
C ILE A 341 -2.97 -1.74 8.12
N ALA A 342 -3.46 -0.61 7.58
CA ALA A 342 -3.59 -0.41 6.13
C ALA A 342 -2.21 -0.48 5.44
N SER A 343 -1.23 0.26 5.97
CA SER A 343 0.15 0.27 5.47
C SER A 343 0.85 -1.09 5.62
N LEU A 344 0.56 -1.83 6.69
CA LEU A 344 1.07 -3.20 6.86
C LEU A 344 0.43 -4.17 5.86
N ALA A 345 -0.90 -4.12 5.67
CA ALA A 345 -1.63 -5.04 4.80
C ALA A 345 -1.21 -4.92 3.33
N ASP A 346 -1.05 -3.70 2.82
CA ASP A 346 -0.63 -3.40 1.46
C ASP A 346 0.75 -4.01 1.15
N ARG A 347 1.71 -3.81 2.05
CA ARG A 347 3.06 -4.40 2.00
C ARG A 347 3.04 -5.92 2.15
N LEU A 348 2.19 -6.46 3.02
CA LEU A 348 2.09 -7.89 3.26
C LEU A 348 1.51 -8.61 2.05
N LEU A 349 0.58 -7.99 1.31
CA LEU A 349 -0.08 -8.58 0.13
C LEU A 349 0.93 -8.94 -0.98
N VAL A 350 1.91 -8.05 -1.24
CA VAL A 350 3.00 -8.26 -2.21
C VAL A 350 3.88 -9.46 -1.85
N VAL A 351 3.99 -9.82 -0.57
CA VAL A 351 4.71 -11.02 -0.10
C VAL A 351 3.81 -12.25 -0.09
N VAL A 352 2.60 -12.09 0.45
CA VAL A 352 1.66 -13.17 0.76
C VAL A 352 1.10 -13.78 -0.51
N VAL A 353 0.91 -13.03 -1.60
CA VAL A 353 0.46 -13.61 -2.87
C VAL A 353 1.51 -14.57 -3.45
N PRO A 354 2.78 -14.18 -3.70
CA PRO A 354 3.84 -15.13 -4.07
C PRO A 354 4.06 -16.26 -3.06
N LEU A 355 3.99 -15.97 -1.76
CA LEU A 355 4.19 -16.98 -0.72
C LEU A 355 3.05 -18.01 -0.69
N ILE A 356 1.80 -17.61 -0.92
CA ILE A 356 0.65 -18.54 -1.09
C ILE A 356 0.84 -19.37 -2.34
N VAL A 357 1.25 -18.76 -3.47
CA VAL A 357 1.54 -19.48 -4.73
C VAL A 357 2.62 -20.55 -4.55
N LEU A 358 3.62 -20.33 -3.69
CA LEU A 358 4.66 -21.30 -3.35
C LEU A 358 4.24 -22.29 -2.23
N LEU A 359 3.38 -21.87 -1.31
CA LEU A 359 2.86 -22.70 -0.23
C LEU A 359 1.85 -23.75 -0.71
N ILE A 360 1.01 -23.44 -1.70
CA ILE A 360 0.03 -24.38 -2.29
C ILE A 360 0.70 -25.69 -2.79
N PRO A 361 1.77 -25.66 -3.62
CA PRO A 361 2.47 -26.89 -4.01
C PRO A 361 3.25 -27.51 -2.85
N ALA A 362 3.82 -26.73 -1.93
CA ALA A 362 4.51 -27.27 -0.74
C ALA A 362 3.55 -28.09 0.16
N LEU A 363 2.31 -27.62 0.34
CA LEU A 363 1.27 -28.34 1.10
C LEU A 363 0.88 -29.67 0.46
N ARG A 364 0.94 -29.81 -0.87
CA ARG A 364 0.74 -31.11 -1.56
C ARG A 364 1.82 -32.15 -1.25
N ILE A 365 2.99 -31.75 -0.77
CA ILE A 365 4.09 -32.67 -0.42
C ILE A 365 3.88 -33.27 0.99
N VAL A 366 3.13 -32.58 1.88
CA VAL A 366 2.93 -32.98 3.28
C VAL A 366 2.32 -34.39 3.45
N PRO A 367 1.26 -34.80 2.72
CA PRO A 367 0.72 -36.16 2.83
C PRO A 367 1.75 -37.24 2.45
N GLY A 368 2.57 -36.97 1.43
CA GLY A 368 3.64 -37.87 0.98
C GLY A 368 4.75 -38.03 2.03
N LEU A 369 5.21 -36.93 2.63
CA LEU A 369 6.21 -36.94 3.70
C LEU A 369 5.69 -37.64 4.97
N TYR A 370 4.43 -37.39 5.35
CA TYR A 370 3.79 -38.08 6.47
C TYR A 370 3.70 -39.59 6.22
N ALA A 371 3.22 -40.00 5.04
CA ALA A 371 3.12 -41.40 4.65
C ALA A 371 4.51 -42.08 4.64
N TRP A 372 5.50 -41.45 4.02
CA TRP A 372 6.88 -41.94 4.00
C TRP A 372 7.45 -42.10 5.41
N ARG A 373 7.25 -41.13 6.30
CA ARG A 373 7.78 -41.18 7.67
C ARG A 373 7.11 -42.25 8.53
N VAL A 374 5.81 -42.49 8.36
CA VAL A 374 5.11 -43.61 9.03
C VAL A 374 5.62 -44.96 8.50
N LYS A 375 5.68 -45.13 7.17
CA LYS A 375 6.21 -46.35 6.53
C LYS A 375 7.66 -46.65 6.90
N SER A 376 8.51 -45.62 7.01
CA SER A 376 9.93 -45.77 7.38
C SER A 376 10.13 -46.38 8.77
N ARG A 377 9.18 -46.25 9.69
CA ARG A 377 9.23 -46.95 11.00
C ARG A 377 8.98 -48.44 10.84
N ILE A 378 8.04 -48.82 9.97
CA ILE A 378 7.72 -50.23 9.68
C ILE A 378 8.92 -50.89 8.99
N TYR A 379 9.48 -50.25 7.94
CA TYR A 379 10.63 -50.79 7.20
C TYR A 379 11.90 -50.97 8.05
N ARG A 380 12.12 -50.17 9.10
CA ARG A 380 13.23 -50.40 10.04
C ARG A 380 13.12 -51.75 10.75
N TRP A 381 11.93 -52.11 11.24
CA TRP A 381 11.68 -53.40 11.88
C TRP A 381 11.66 -54.55 10.87
N TYR A 382 11.14 -54.30 9.67
CA TYR A 382 11.19 -55.26 8.56
C TYR A 382 12.64 -55.62 8.17
N GLY A 383 13.55 -54.63 8.17
CA GLY A 383 14.99 -54.86 7.97
C GLY A 383 15.63 -55.70 9.08
N SER A 384 15.28 -55.43 10.34
CA SER A 384 15.72 -56.26 11.48
C SER A 384 15.17 -57.70 11.40
N LEU A 385 13.94 -57.87 10.92
CA LEU A 385 13.33 -59.20 10.73
C LEU A 385 14.04 -59.99 9.62
N ILE A 386 14.32 -59.36 8.47
CA ILE A 386 15.11 -59.97 7.38
C ILE A 386 16.53 -60.33 7.85
N ALA A 387 17.13 -59.55 8.74
CA ALA A 387 18.42 -59.90 9.32
C ALA A 387 18.35 -61.18 10.18
N ILE A 388 17.30 -61.35 11.00
CA ILE A 388 17.06 -62.59 11.76
C ILE A 388 16.71 -63.75 10.82
N GLU A 389 15.87 -63.55 9.81
CA GLU A 389 15.52 -64.57 8.81
C GLU A 389 16.77 -65.06 8.06
N ARG A 390 17.67 -64.15 7.67
CA ARG A 390 18.94 -64.51 7.02
C ARG A 390 19.88 -65.26 7.96
N SER A 391 19.92 -64.92 9.25
CA SER A 391 20.62 -65.72 10.27
C SER A 391 19.92 -67.08 10.53
N ALA A 392 18.60 -67.19 10.32
CA ALA A 392 17.87 -68.45 10.46
C ALA A 392 18.04 -69.41 9.27
N LEU A 393 18.82 -69.03 8.25
CA LEU A 393 19.14 -69.87 7.08
C LEU A 393 20.53 -70.54 7.17
N SER A 394 21.35 -70.18 8.15
CA SER A 394 22.61 -70.88 8.46
C SER A 394 22.39 -72.03 9.45
N GLU A 395 23.22 -73.07 9.36
CA GLU A 395 23.25 -74.12 10.39
C GLU A 395 23.72 -73.53 11.72
N HIS A 396 22.92 -73.74 12.76
CA HIS A 396 23.12 -73.14 14.08
C HIS A 396 22.85 -74.12 15.20
N SER A 397 23.68 -74.02 16.24
CA SER A 397 23.54 -74.75 17.50
C SER A 397 22.27 -74.36 18.25
N ALA A 398 21.80 -75.23 19.16
CA ALA A 398 20.62 -74.97 19.97
C ALA A 398 20.71 -73.67 20.80
N ALA A 399 21.92 -73.28 21.24
CA ALA A 399 22.15 -72.05 21.99
C ALA A 399 22.00 -70.78 21.11
N GLU A 400 22.52 -70.81 19.88
CA GLU A 400 22.38 -69.70 18.94
C GLU A 400 20.91 -69.50 18.54
N ARG A 401 20.20 -70.60 18.25
CA ARG A 401 18.76 -70.58 17.94
C ARG A 401 17.94 -69.96 19.07
N ALA A 402 18.25 -70.27 20.33
CA ALA A 402 17.61 -69.65 21.48
C ALA A 402 17.83 -68.12 21.51
N SER A 403 19.04 -67.64 21.20
CA SER A 403 19.35 -66.20 21.11
C SER A 403 18.63 -65.49 19.95
N LEU A 404 18.37 -66.18 18.83
CA LEU A 404 17.58 -65.65 17.72
C LEU A 404 16.09 -65.51 18.10
N ILE A 405 15.55 -66.45 18.87
CA ILE A 405 14.18 -66.37 19.41
C ILE A 405 14.05 -65.22 20.41
N GLU A 406 15.00 -65.02 21.31
CA GLU A 406 15.00 -63.87 22.24
C GLU A 406 15.08 -62.52 21.51
N ARG A 407 15.89 -62.43 20.44
CA ARG A 407 15.93 -61.24 19.56
C ARG A 407 14.61 -61.03 18.81
N LEU A 408 13.91 -62.10 18.43
CA LEU A 408 12.59 -62.03 17.78
C LEU A 408 11.50 -61.58 18.76
N ASP A 409 11.49 -62.09 20.00
CA ASP A 409 10.63 -61.61 21.09
C ASP A 409 10.83 -60.10 21.33
N ALA A 410 12.08 -59.64 21.43
CA ALA A 410 12.40 -58.23 21.62
C ALA A 410 11.94 -57.32 20.46
N ILE A 411 11.93 -57.83 19.22
CA ILE A 411 11.36 -57.13 18.07
C ILE A 411 9.83 -57.11 18.14
N GLU A 412 9.18 -58.22 18.50
CA GLU A 412 7.73 -58.30 18.60
C GLU A 412 7.18 -57.34 19.67
N ASP A 413 7.80 -57.29 20.87
CA ASP A 413 7.46 -56.32 21.91
C ASP A 413 7.71 -54.87 21.47
N SER A 414 8.81 -54.60 20.77
CA SER A 414 9.13 -53.27 20.23
C SER A 414 8.13 -52.82 19.16
N VAL A 415 7.61 -53.74 18.35
CA VAL A 415 6.56 -53.50 17.34
C VAL A 415 5.20 -53.30 18.02
N ASN A 416 4.85 -54.13 19.01
CA ASN A 416 3.62 -54.00 19.79
C ASN A 416 3.51 -52.67 20.55
N GLY A 417 4.66 -52.07 20.94
CA GLY A 417 4.72 -50.74 21.56
C GLY A 417 4.42 -49.56 20.62
N LEU A 418 4.31 -49.76 19.31
CA LEU A 418 4.11 -48.68 18.34
C LEU A 418 2.67 -48.15 18.33
N LYS A 419 2.51 -46.83 18.48
CA LYS A 419 1.23 -46.13 18.26
C LYS A 419 1.07 -45.83 16.77
N MET A 420 0.21 -46.57 16.08
CA MET A 420 0.07 -46.52 14.62
C MET A 420 -1.24 -45.85 14.16
N PRO A 421 -1.22 -45.07 13.06
CA PRO A 421 -2.46 -44.59 12.44
C PRO A 421 -3.21 -45.72 11.73
N LEU A 422 -4.55 -45.73 11.83
CA LEU A 422 -5.40 -46.80 11.29
C LEU A 422 -5.18 -47.06 9.78
N ALA A 423 -4.89 -46.01 9.02
CA ALA A 423 -4.58 -46.08 7.58
C ALA A 423 -3.32 -46.89 7.21
N TYR A 424 -2.55 -47.36 8.20
CA TYR A 424 -1.36 -48.21 8.02
C TYR A 424 -1.46 -49.54 8.81
N ALA A 425 -2.65 -49.91 9.26
CA ALA A 425 -2.87 -51.15 10.03
C ALA A 425 -2.57 -52.41 9.18
N ASP A 426 -2.92 -52.40 7.89
CA ASP A 426 -2.50 -53.34 6.84
C ASP A 426 -1.02 -53.77 7.01
N GLN A 427 -0.10 -52.82 6.87
CA GLN A 427 1.35 -53.07 6.88
C GLN A 427 1.87 -53.53 8.24
N PHE A 428 1.17 -53.16 9.32
CA PHE A 428 1.45 -53.62 10.68
C PHE A 428 1.03 -55.09 10.88
N TYR A 429 -0.13 -55.50 10.35
CA TYR A 429 -0.59 -56.88 10.42
C TYR A 429 0.27 -57.81 9.56
N VAL A 430 0.67 -57.41 8.35
CA VAL A 430 1.59 -58.18 7.50
C VAL A 430 2.96 -58.37 8.18
N LEU A 431 3.53 -57.32 8.79
CA LEU A 431 4.77 -57.46 9.57
C LEU A 431 4.61 -58.47 10.72
N ARG A 432 3.49 -58.43 11.45
CA ARG A 432 3.20 -59.39 12.53
C ARG A 432 3.02 -60.82 12.02
N GLU A 433 2.41 -61.00 10.86
CA GLU A 433 2.28 -62.31 10.21
C GLU A 433 3.64 -62.89 9.82
N HIS A 434 4.54 -62.07 9.28
CA HIS A 434 5.92 -62.48 8.96
C HIS A 434 6.74 -62.80 10.23
N ILE A 435 6.58 -62.02 11.32
CA ILE A 435 7.16 -62.38 12.64
C ILE A 435 6.65 -63.76 13.09
N GLY A 436 5.34 -64.02 12.96
CA GLY A 436 4.74 -65.32 13.25
C GLY A 436 5.24 -66.47 12.37
N PHE A 437 5.52 -66.20 11.08
CA PHE A 437 6.10 -67.17 10.15
C PHE A 437 7.55 -67.53 10.52
N VAL A 438 8.41 -66.52 10.74
CA VAL A 438 9.80 -66.73 11.18
C VAL A 438 9.84 -67.43 12.55
N ARG A 439 8.95 -67.07 13.48
CA ARG A 439 8.79 -67.76 14.77
C ARG A 439 8.47 -69.25 14.57
N ARG A 440 7.46 -69.60 13.75
CA ARG A 440 7.10 -71.00 13.45
C ARG A 440 8.26 -71.79 12.82
N ARG A 441 8.99 -71.18 11.88
CA ARG A 441 10.14 -71.83 11.21
C ARG A 441 11.27 -72.11 12.21
N LEU A 442 11.57 -71.18 13.11
CA LEU A 442 12.57 -71.36 14.17
C LEU A 442 12.15 -72.40 15.23
N THR A 443 10.86 -72.65 15.44
CA THR A 443 10.38 -73.69 16.36
C THR A 443 10.25 -75.07 15.72
N GLN A 444 9.77 -75.19 14.46
CA GLN A 444 9.64 -76.50 13.80
C GLN A 444 11.00 -77.17 13.54
N ALA A 445 12.04 -76.37 13.25
CA ALA A 445 13.41 -76.87 13.12
C ALA A 445 14.01 -77.41 14.45
N ARG A 446 13.32 -77.24 15.59
CA ARG A 446 13.68 -77.83 16.88
C ARG A 446 12.97 -79.17 17.12
N GLU A 447 11.74 -79.32 16.63
CA GLU A 447 10.92 -80.53 16.82
C GLU A 447 11.54 -81.70 16.06
N MET A 448 11.82 -81.54 14.76
CA MET A 448 12.58 -82.52 13.96
C MET A 448 13.93 -82.92 14.58
N GLN A 449 14.62 -81.96 15.22
CA GLN A 449 15.92 -82.17 15.86
C GLN A 449 15.81 -82.73 17.30
N THR A 450 14.60 -83.10 17.73
CA THR A 450 14.30 -83.83 18.97
C THR A 450 13.83 -85.25 18.65
N ASP A 451 13.05 -85.43 17.58
CA ASP A 451 12.54 -86.74 17.15
C ASP A 451 13.69 -87.67 16.67
N ASP A 452 14.70 -87.12 15.97
CA ASP A 452 15.97 -87.80 15.58
C ASP A 452 16.76 -88.42 16.78
N ALA A 453 16.37 -88.15 18.03
CA ALA A 453 17.02 -88.65 19.23
C ALA A 453 16.26 -89.80 19.96
N ASP A 454 15.00 -90.08 19.60
CA ASP A 454 14.16 -91.09 20.28
C ASP A 454 13.87 -92.36 19.45
N GLU A 455 14.03 -92.36 18.11
CA GLU A 455 13.86 -93.57 17.25
C GLU A 455 15.06 -94.54 17.33
N GLY A 456 15.53 -94.84 18.54
CA GLY A 456 16.81 -95.51 18.81
C GLY A 456 16.76 -96.96 19.35
N SER A 457 15.60 -97.63 19.39
CA SER A 457 15.50 -98.95 20.04
C SER A 457 14.38 -99.88 19.55
N GLU A 458 14.72 -101.17 19.51
CA GLU A 458 13.86 -102.38 19.41
C GLU A 458 13.35 -102.78 18.00
N SER A 459 13.22 -104.10 17.81
CA SER A 459 13.13 -104.81 16.52
C SER A 459 12.48 -106.19 16.67
N SER A 460 12.08 -106.82 15.56
CA SER A 460 11.69 -108.24 15.38
C SER A 460 10.47 -108.76 16.16
N ASP A 461 9.57 -109.63 15.67
CA ASP A 461 9.16 -110.14 14.33
C ASP A 461 7.65 -110.59 14.50
N ASP A 462 6.89 -111.30 13.67
CA ASP A 462 7.09 -112.11 12.44
C ASP A 462 5.74 -112.30 11.67
N SER A 463 5.80 -112.83 10.44
CA SER A 463 4.78 -113.61 9.71
C SER A 463 3.40 -113.02 9.27
N ASP A 464 3.14 -113.14 7.95
CA ASP A 464 1.91 -113.53 7.21
C ASP A 464 0.56 -112.77 7.42
N ASP A 465 -0.35 -112.56 6.44
CA ASP A 465 -0.62 -113.24 5.15
C ASP A 465 -1.38 -112.33 4.11
N ILE A 466 -1.47 -112.80 2.85
CA ILE A 466 -2.32 -112.44 1.66
C ILE A 466 -3.25 -111.18 1.68
N GLY A 467 -3.18 -110.37 0.60
CA GLY A 467 -4.32 -109.53 0.15
C GLY A 467 -4.07 -108.47 -0.95
N THR A 468 -4.68 -108.61 -2.13
CA THR A 468 -4.80 -107.58 -3.22
C THR A 468 -6.04 -107.88 -4.08
N PRO A 469 -6.54 -106.98 -4.98
CA PRO A 469 -6.19 -105.57 -5.23
C PRO A 469 -7.43 -104.61 -5.33
N ASN A 470 -7.21 -103.29 -5.46
CA ASN A 470 -7.65 -102.53 -6.65
C ASN A 470 -7.29 -101.02 -6.72
N ARG A 471 -7.18 -100.55 -7.97
CA ARG A 471 -7.29 -99.16 -8.48
C ARG A 471 -8.54 -99.12 -9.41
N PRO A 472 -8.83 -98.10 -10.26
CA PRO A 472 -8.27 -96.74 -10.45
C PRO A 472 -9.33 -95.64 -10.09
N HIS A 473 -9.29 -94.34 -10.43
CA HIS A 473 -8.94 -93.64 -11.68
C HIS A 473 -8.57 -92.14 -11.53
N HIS A 474 -7.82 -91.65 -12.53
CA HIS A 474 -7.69 -90.24 -12.95
C HIS A 474 -8.47 -90.09 -14.29
N PRO A 475 -8.87 -88.87 -14.75
CA PRO A 475 -7.95 -87.86 -15.31
C PRO A 475 -8.25 -86.41 -14.80
N GLN A 476 -7.48 -85.32 -15.06
CA GLN A 476 -6.80 -84.80 -16.27
C GLN A 476 -7.77 -84.36 -17.40
N ASP A 477 -7.57 -83.32 -18.22
CA ASP A 477 -6.54 -82.26 -18.36
C ASP A 477 -7.09 -81.13 -19.30
N THR A 478 -6.34 -80.03 -19.52
CA THR A 478 -6.50 -79.00 -20.61
C THR A 478 -7.77 -78.10 -20.62
N GLY A 479 -7.77 -76.90 -21.24
CA GLY A 479 -6.67 -76.09 -21.79
C GLY A 479 -7.10 -74.98 -22.79
N ALA A 480 -6.12 -74.14 -23.18
CA ALA A 480 -6.10 -73.19 -24.32
C ALA A 480 -6.84 -71.81 -24.27
N ASN A 481 -6.11 -70.81 -24.78
CA ASN A 481 -6.52 -69.45 -25.23
C ASN A 481 -6.74 -69.51 -26.80
N PRO A 482 -7.17 -68.49 -27.59
CA PRO A 482 -6.72 -67.08 -27.58
C PRO A 482 -7.71 -65.95 -28.04
N HIS A 483 -7.18 -64.72 -28.10
CA HIS A 483 -7.65 -63.46 -28.76
C HIS A 483 -7.95 -63.59 -30.29
N PRO A 484 -8.57 -62.61 -31.04
CA PRO A 484 -8.37 -61.12 -30.94
C PRO A 484 -9.48 -60.10 -31.40
N ASN A 485 -9.36 -58.83 -30.92
CA ASN A 485 -9.48 -57.46 -31.56
C ASN A 485 -10.59 -57.11 -32.63
N PRO A 486 -10.76 -55.85 -33.15
CA PRO A 486 -10.68 -54.46 -32.62
C PRO A 486 -12.01 -53.64 -32.80
N GLY A 487 -12.05 -52.34 -32.43
CA GLY A 487 -13.13 -51.39 -32.81
C GLY A 487 -12.81 -49.89 -32.63
N HIS A 488 -13.16 -49.03 -33.61
CA HIS A 488 -12.80 -47.59 -33.69
C HIS A 488 -13.74 -46.60 -32.94
N GLY A 489 -13.25 -45.36 -32.70
CA GLY A 489 -14.09 -44.17 -32.46
C GLY A 489 -13.28 -42.88 -32.18
N THR A 490 -13.55 -41.78 -32.90
CA THR A 490 -12.81 -40.50 -32.82
C THR A 490 -13.73 -39.27 -32.69
N GLY A 491 -13.34 -38.22 -31.95
CA GLY A 491 -13.99 -36.90 -32.07
C GLY A 491 -13.69 -35.86 -30.98
N THR A 492 -13.08 -34.73 -31.39
CA THR A 492 -12.96 -33.42 -30.70
C THR A 492 -12.72 -32.34 -31.80
N PRO A 493 -12.73 -31.01 -31.54
CA PRO A 493 -12.95 -30.25 -30.30
C PRO A 493 -14.06 -29.16 -30.41
N GLY A 494 -14.20 -28.30 -29.38
CA GLY A 494 -15.00 -27.07 -29.44
C GLY A 494 -14.59 -26.05 -28.37
N THR A 495 -14.61 -24.74 -28.70
CA THR A 495 -14.11 -23.65 -27.82
C THR A 495 -15.04 -22.42 -27.88
N PRO A 496 -15.49 -21.86 -26.73
CA PRO A 496 -16.24 -20.59 -26.68
C PRO A 496 -15.33 -19.35 -26.67
N ARG A 497 -15.89 -18.17 -27.05
CA ARG A 497 -15.18 -16.88 -27.18
C ARG A 497 -15.42 -15.93 -25.99
N GLN A 498 -14.53 -14.94 -25.86
CA GLN A 498 -14.81 -13.67 -25.16
C GLN A 498 -15.58 -12.68 -26.07
N PRO A 499 -16.35 -11.72 -25.51
CA PRO A 499 -16.83 -10.53 -26.20
C PRO A 499 -15.94 -9.29 -25.95
N ALA A 500 -15.96 -8.34 -26.91
CA ALA A 500 -15.38 -7.00 -26.78
C ALA A 500 -16.25 -6.12 -25.85
N GLN A 501 -15.71 -5.15 -25.09
CA GLN A 501 -15.26 -3.81 -25.52
C GLN A 501 -16.34 -3.01 -26.27
N GLU A 502 -16.87 -1.97 -25.62
CA GLU A 502 -17.78 -0.96 -26.16
C GLU A 502 -17.26 0.43 -25.76
N VAL A 503 -17.41 1.42 -26.64
CA VAL A 503 -16.86 2.79 -26.50
C VAL A 503 -17.97 3.79 -26.80
N ALA A 504 -18.28 4.69 -25.86
CA ALA A 504 -19.38 5.63 -26.00
C ALA A 504 -19.11 6.99 -25.31
N GLU A 505 -18.80 8.00 -26.12
CA GLU A 505 -18.96 9.44 -25.87
C GLU A 505 -18.86 10.17 -27.23
N PRO A 506 -19.27 11.45 -27.36
CA PRO A 506 -19.85 12.34 -26.35
C PRO A 506 -21.26 12.85 -26.71
N ALA A 507 -21.91 13.57 -25.79
CA ALA A 507 -23.13 14.33 -26.09
C ALA A 507 -23.25 15.64 -25.29
N ALA A 508 -23.16 16.78 -25.98
CA ALA A 508 -23.64 18.09 -25.56
C ALA A 508 -24.28 18.76 -26.79
N PRO A 509 -25.47 19.36 -26.66
CA PRO A 509 -25.57 20.80 -26.36
C PRO A 509 -26.75 21.07 -25.37
N ALA A 510 -27.23 22.28 -25.06
CA ALA A 510 -27.03 23.59 -25.71
C ALA A 510 -27.09 24.77 -24.72
N THR A 511 -26.60 25.93 -25.17
CA THR A 511 -26.91 27.25 -24.62
C THR A 511 -28.35 27.67 -24.94
N ASN A 512 -28.87 28.67 -24.23
CA ASN A 512 -30.06 29.40 -24.66
C ASN A 512 -29.91 30.90 -24.34
N GLU A 513 -29.92 31.73 -25.38
CA GLU A 513 -29.92 33.19 -25.33
C GLU A 513 -31.22 33.75 -25.93
N ALA A 514 -31.43 35.05 -25.75
CA ALA A 514 -32.56 35.86 -26.24
C ALA A 514 -33.89 35.71 -25.45
N ARG A 515 -34.79 36.72 -25.42
CA ARG A 515 -34.85 37.93 -26.28
C ARG A 515 -35.52 39.15 -25.61
N LYS A 516 -34.90 40.32 -25.82
CA LYS A 516 -35.37 41.72 -25.80
C LYS A 516 -36.83 42.09 -25.43
N ALA A 517 -36.96 43.10 -24.56
CA ALA A 517 -37.66 44.39 -24.78
C ALA A 517 -37.09 45.43 -23.78
N ASN A 518 -36.71 46.69 -24.04
CA ASN A 518 -36.72 47.62 -25.20
C ASN A 518 -37.86 48.68 -25.27
N GLU A 519 -37.82 49.65 -24.35
CA GLU A 519 -38.33 51.04 -24.47
C GLU A 519 -37.64 51.87 -23.35
N ALA A 520 -37.11 53.10 -23.44
CA ALA A 520 -36.98 54.19 -24.44
C ALA A 520 -37.83 55.45 -24.14
N GLY A 521 -37.15 56.58 -23.84
CA GLY A 521 -37.74 57.88 -23.49
C GLY A 521 -38.17 57.99 -22.03
N ASP A 522 -38.25 59.17 -21.39
CA ASP A 522 -37.69 60.50 -21.71
C ASP A 522 -37.52 61.23 -20.35
N GLY A 523 -36.47 62.01 -20.09
CA GLY A 523 -36.51 63.47 -20.29
C GLY A 523 -36.86 64.22 -19.00
N GLY A 524 -35.99 65.11 -18.50
CA GLY A 524 -36.29 65.91 -17.31
C GLY A 524 -35.06 66.41 -16.52
N ALA A 525 -34.52 67.56 -16.89
CA ALA A 525 -33.52 68.28 -16.10
C ALA A 525 -34.15 69.52 -15.45
N ILE A 526 -34.01 69.67 -14.13
CA ILE A 526 -34.26 70.90 -13.38
C ILE A 526 -33.10 71.06 -12.38
N ALA A 527 -32.68 72.31 -12.14
CA ALA A 527 -31.48 72.64 -11.37
C ALA A 527 -31.77 73.19 -9.96
N ASP A 528 -30.73 73.12 -9.12
CA ASP A 528 -30.34 74.08 -8.07
C ASP A 528 -31.40 74.64 -7.09
N THR A 529 -31.21 74.34 -5.80
CA THR A 529 -31.13 75.41 -4.78
C THR A 529 -30.17 75.05 -3.63
N SER A 530 -29.19 75.91 -3.42
CA SER A 530 -28.46 76.23 -2.17
C SER A 530 -29.06 75.78 -0.81
N GLY A 531 -28.23 75.35 0.15
CA GLY A 531 -28.70 75.11 1.53
C GLY A 531 -27.70 74.64 2.60
N THR A 532 -26.66 75.41 2.93
CA THR A 532 -25.89 75.24 4.19
C THR A 532 -26.19 76.39 5.16
N PRO A 533 -26.37 76.11 6.47
CA PRO A 533 -25.24 76.34 7.38
C PRO A 533 -25.04 75.32 8.52
N ASN A 534 -23.84 75.36 9.09
CA ASN A 534 -23.35 74.73 10.34
C ASN A 534 -23.85 75.53 11.58
N PRO A 535 -23.52 75.24 12.87
CA PRO A 535 -23.00 74.02 13.53
C PRO A 535 -23.73 73.60 14.86
N LYS A 536 -23.40 72.40 15.40
CA LYS A 536 -22.86 72.15 16.78
C LYS A 536 -23.12 70.73 17.34
N ALA A 537 -22.19 70.27 18.19
CA ALA A 537 -22.24 69.29 19.31
C ALA A 537 -23.37 68.23 19.34
N TYR A 538 -23.07 66.95 19.61
CA TYR A 538 -22.14 66.44 20.64
C TYR A 538 -21.18 65.35 20.15
#